data_AF-A0A916W2H0-F1
#
_entry.id   AF-A0A916W2H0-F1
#
_cell.length_a   1.000
_cell.length_b   1.000
_cell.length_c   1.000
_cell.angle_alpha   90.00
_cell.angle_beta   90.00
_cell.angle_gamma   90.00
#
_symmetry.space_group_name_H-M   'P 1'
#
loop_
_entity.id
_entity.type
_entity.pdbx_description
1 polymer ?
#
loop_
_entity_poly.entity_id
_entity_poly.type
_entity_poly.pdbx_seq_one_letter_code
_entity_poly.pdbx_strand_id
1 'polypeptide(L)'
;MPLRRSLGFSLAFTFCLLTVASSASFSQEQHYRGRKYKAPPPTAHIEVEVLRKDNGKPLMNAAVVFNPFDQKGKDLGNLEVKTGPDGKAVIDIIPVGSTVDVQVIATGFSTFAQQYEVDSATKDISVSMIRPRAQVSAYQNNEDKASERKPGVQEPDWPNLKTNATSQTNTAPPASGSTPPPSGSSSSGSSQNSNSSNSNTK
;
A
#
# COMPACT_ATOMS: atom_id res chain seq x y z
N MET A 1 60.97 -92.67 -18.80
CA MET A 1 60.57 -91.56 -19.70
C MET A 1 59.12 -91.19 -19.40
N PRO A 2 58.73 -89.91 -19.47
CA PRO A 2 57.92 -89.26 -18.43
C PRO A 2 56.40 -89.25 -18.68
N LEU A 3 55.64 -89.56 -17.63
CA LEU A 3 54.23 -89.16 -17.49
C LEU A 3 54.18 -87.68 -17.10
N ARG A 4 53.50 -86.86 -17.90
CA ARG A 4 53.30 -85.43 -17.67
C ARG A 4 51.80 -85.12 -17.66
N ARG A 5 51.40 -84.30 -16.67
CA ARG A 5 50.30 -83.32 -16.69
C ARG A 5 48.86 -83.84 -16.47
N SER A 6 48.32 -83.59 -15.27
CA SER A 6 46.90 -83.18 -15.13
C SER A 6 46.55 -82.44 -13.82
N LEU A 7 47.51 -81.79 -13.15
CA LEU A 7 47.22 -81.08 -11.87
C LEU A 7 46.82 -79.60 -12.04
N GLY A 8 46.43 -79.16 -13.24
CA GLY A 8 46.12 -77.75 -13.54
C GLY A 8 44.62 -77.42 -13.66
N PHE A 9 43.76 -78.42 -13.88
CA PHE A 9 42.35 -78.17 -14.21
C PHE A 9 41.40 -78.13 -13.00
N SER A 10 41.80 -78.71 -11.86
CA SER A 10 40.93 -78.77 -10.67
C SER A 10 40.86 -77.43 -9.90
N LEU A 11 41.97 -76.67 -9.88
CA LEU A 11 42.05 -75.41 -9.14
C LEU A 11 41.30 -74.25 -9.82
N ALA A 12 41.17 -74.28 -11.15
CA ALA A 12 40.51 -73.23 -11.92
C ALA A 12 38.97 -73.31 -11.81
N PHE A 13 38.41 -74.50 -11.67
CA PHE A 13 36.97 -74.71 -11.57
C PHE A 13 36.41 -74.29 -10.20
N THR A 14 37.17 -74.49 -9.12
CA THR A 14 36.79 -74.04 -7.77
C THR A 14 36.87 -72.52 -7.61
N PHE A 15 37.76 -71.85 -8.33
CA PHE A 15 37.86 -70.38 -8.29
C PHE A 15 36.71 -69.70 -9.06
N CYS A 16 36.22 -70.33 -10.14
CA CYS A 16 35.09 -69.80 -10.92
C CYS A 16 33.73 -69.93 -10.19
N LEU A 17 33.54 -70.98 -9.38
CA LEU A 17 32.31 -71.15 -8.58
C LEU A 17 32.25 -70.21 -7.36
N LEU A 18 33.40 -69.83 -6.79
CA LEU A 18 33.47 -68.86 -5.69
C LEU A 18 33.27 -67.40 -6.16
N THR A 19 33.64 -67.08 -7.41
CA THR A 19 33.47 -65.73 -7.97
C THR A 19 32.04 -65.45 -8.45
N VAL A 20 31.26 -66.46 -8.86
CA VAL A 20 29.85 -66.29 -9.27
C VAL A 20 28.88 -66.19 -8.09
N ALA A 21 29.20 -66.76 -6.91
CA ALA A 21 28.37 -66.61 -5.71
C ALA A 21 28.47 -65.21 -5.06
N SER A 22 29.56 -64.47 -5.32
CA SER A 22 29.77 -63.12 -4.76
C SER A 22 29.06 -62.01 -5.54
N SER A 23 28.56 -62.27 -6.75
CA SER A 23 27.80 -61.28 -7.54
C SER A 23 26.31 -61.22 -7.19
N ALA A 24 25.79 -62.12 -6.34
CA ALA A 24 24.38 -62.12 -5.93
C ALA A 24 24.07 -61.22 -4.71
N SER A 25 25.09 -60.70 -3.99
CA SER A 25 24.88 -59.93 -2.76
C SER A 25 24.87 -58.39 -2.93
N PHE A 26 24.97 -57.88 -4.17
CA PHE A 26 25.02 -56.43 -4.44
C PHE A 26 23.81 -55.88 -5.21
N SER A 27 22.65 -56.53 -5.16
CA SER A 27 21.44 -56.07 -5.87
C SER A 27 20.22 -55.84 -4.98
N GLN A 28 20.42 -55.40 -3.74
CA GLN A 28 19.35 -54.84 -2.92
C GLN A 28 19.79 -53.57 -2.19
N GLU A 29 20.20 -52.54 -2.94
CA GLU A 29 19.97 -51.17 -2.45
C GLU A 29 18.71 -50.64 -3.12
N GLN A 30 17.59 -50.85 -2.42
CA GLN A 30 16.32 -50.19 -2.68
C GLN A 30 16.54 -48.69 -2.44
N HIS A 31 17.05 -47.97 -3.44
CA HIS A 31 17.07 -46.52 -3.41
C HIS A 31 15.62 -46.03 -3.44
N TYR A 32 15.07 -45.76 -2.25
CA TYR A 32 13.87 -44.97 -2.06
C TYR A 32 14.02 -43.64 -2.83
N ARG A 33 13.53 -43.59 -4.07
CA ARG A 33 13.43 -42.34 -4.84
C ARG A 33 12.17 -41.59 -4.41
N GLY A 34 12.09 -41.25 -3.12
CA GLY A 34 11.23 -40.17 -2.68
C GLY A 34 11.70 -38.88 -3.33
N ARG A 35 10.78 -37.98 -3.70
CA ARG A 35 11.14 -36.63 -4.12
C ARG A 35 12.08 -36.07 -3.06
N LYS A 36 13.32 -35.72 -3.45
CA LYS A 36 14.30 -35.12 -2.53
C LYS A 36 13.65 -33.85 -1.96
N TYR A 37 13.23 -33.93 -0.71
CA TYR A 37 12.62 -32.81 -0.01
C TYR A 37 13.64 -31.67 0.02
N LYS A 38 13.26 -30.52 -0.52
CA LYS A 38 13.99 -29.28 -0.32
C LYS A 38 13.26 -28.53 0.77
N ALA A 39 13.94 -28.25 1.87
CA ALA A 39 13.37 -27.44 2.92
C ALA A 39 12.96 -26.06 2.36
N PRO A 40 11.82 -25.51 2.78
CA PRO A 40 11.44 -24.15 2.43
C PRO A 40 12.49 -23.16 2.96
N PRO A 41 12.64 -22.00 2.31
CA PRO A 41 13.52 -20.94 2.82
C PRO A 41 13.16 -20.54 4.25
N PRO A 42 14.14 -20.15 5.07
CA PRO A 42 13.87 -19.59 6.39
C PRO A 42 13.09 -18.28 6.23
N THR A 43 12.01 -18.13 6.98
CA THR A 43 11.16 -16.93 6.98
C THR A 43 11.45 -16.04 8.18
N ALA A 44 11.10 -14.77 8.08
CA ALA A 44 11.25 -13.75 9.09
C ALA A 44 9.90 -13.38 9.71
N HIS A 45 9.92 -13.07 11.00
CA HIS A 45 8.84 -12.47 11.76
C HIS A 45 8.92 -10.94 11.62
N ILE A 46 7.98 -10.35 10.88
CA ILE A 46 7.93 -8.90 10.67
C ILE A 46 6.75 -8.34 11.44
N GLU A 47 7.03 -7.42 12.34
CA GLU A 47 6.03 -6.69 13.11
C GLU A 47 6.01 -5.21 12.68
N VAL A 48 4.84 -4.74 12.27
CA VAL A 48 4.62 -3.34 11.91
C VAL A 48 3.70 -2.70 12.94
N GLU A 49 4.23 -1.72 13.68
CA GLU A 49 3.49 -0.88 14.60
C GLU A 49 3.07 0.41 13.90
N VAL A 50 1.77 0.65 13.80
CA VAL A 50 1.20 1.83 13.16
C VAL A 50 0.66 2.79 14.21
N LEU A 51 1.28 3.95 14.29
CA LEU A 51 0.95 5.04 15.22
C LEU A 51 0.45 6.25 14.46
N ARG A 52 -0.36 7.09 15.12
CA ARG A 52 -0.68 8.41 14.60
C ARG A 52 0.41 9.41 14.96
N LYS A 53 0.86 10.23 14.01
CA LYS A 53 1.92 11.21 14.25
C LYS A 53 1.51 12.34 15.23
N ASP A 54 0.22 12.65 15.32
CA ASP A 54 -0.32 13.77 16.11
C ASP A 54 -0.36 13.47 17.62
N ASN A 55 -0.71 12.25 18.02
CA ASN A 55 -0.91 11.89 19.42
C ASN A 55 -0.16 10.62 19.86
N GLY A 56 0.57 9.96 18.95
CA GLY A 56 1.30 8.72 19.24
C GLY A 56 0.40 7.52 19.56
N LYS A 57 -0.92 7.62 19.37
CA LYS A 57 -1.84 6.50 19.66
C LYS A 57 -1.75 5.43 18.57
N PRO A 58 -1.92 4.14 18.95
CA PRO A 58 -2.00 3.07 17.98
C PRO A 58 -3.21 3.25 17.06
N LEU A 59 -3.02 2.90 15.79
CA LEU A 59 -4.03 3.02 14.75
C LEU A 59 -4.53 1.64 14.36
N MET A 60 -5.72 1.29 14.86
CA MET A 60 -6.42 0.06 14.50
C MET A 60 -7.01 0.11 13.08
N ASN A 61 -7.22 -1.06 12.49
CA ASN A 61 -7.84 -1.25 11.18
C ASN A 61 -7.12 -0.52 10.02
N ALA A 62 -5.83 -0.20 10.18
CA ALA A 62 -4.98 0.22 9.08
C ALA A 62 -4.66 -0.99 8.20
N ALA A 63 -4.78 -0.86 6.89
CA ALA A 63 -4.37 -1.89 5.94
C ALA A 63 -2.86 -1.76 5.72
N VAL A 64 -2.11 -2.79 6.07
CA VAL A 64 -0.68 -2.91 5.83
C VAL A 64 -0.49 -3.90 4.69
N VAL A 65 0.02 -3.38 3.57
CA VAL A 65 0.33 -4.15 2.37
C VAL A 65 1.83 -4.37 2.33
N PHE A 66 2.24 -5.61 2.22
CA PHE A 66 3.62 -6.04 2.06
C PHE A 66 3.81 -6.55 0.64
N ASN A 67 4.76 -5.95 -0.08
CA ASN A 67 5.21 -6.43 -1.39
C ASN A 67 6.66 -6.93 -1.27
N PRO A 68 6.87 -8.21 -0.93
CA PRO A 68 8.19 -8.81 -0.84
C PRO A 68 8.80 -9.18 -2.21
N PHE A 69 10.09 -8.89 -2.35
CA PHE A 69 10.95 -9.31 -3.46
C PHE A 69 12.05 -10.23 -2.93
N ASP A 70 12.19 -11.40 -3.55
CA ASP A 70 13.26 -12.36 -3.26
C ASP A 70 14.63 -11.75 -3.54
N GLN A 71 15.71 -12.36 -3.03
CA GLN A 71 17.11 -11.95 -3.25
C GLN A 71 17.49 -11.84 -4.73
N LYS A 72 16.72 -12.49 -5.61
CA LYS A 72 16.88 -12.48 -7.07
C LYS A 72 16.03 -11.40 -7.76
N GLY A 73 15.38 -10.53 -6.99
CA GLY A 73 14.46 -9.50 -7.49
C GLY A 73 13.13 -10.06 -8.02
N LYS A 74 12.73 -11.26 -7.60
CA LYS A 74 11.44 -11.85 -8.00
C LYS A 74 10.36 -11.44 -7.02
N ASP A 75 9.26 -10.93 -7.54
CA ASP A 75 8.06 -10.66 -6.77
C ASP A 75 7.50 -11.96 -6.17
N LEU A 76 7.32 -11.99 -4.86
CA LEU A 76 6.78 -13.13 -4.10
C LEU A 76 5.26 -13.01 -3.88
N GLY A 77 4.64 -11.92 -4.36
CA GLY A 77 3.22 -11.65 -4.29
C GLY A 77 2.84 -10.74 -3.12
N ASN A 78 1.64 -10.16 -3.22
CA ASN A 78 1.17 -9.18 -2.24
C ASN A 78 0.53 -9.85 -1.03
N LEU A 79 0.84 -9.35 0.16
CA LEU A 79 0.27 -9.81 1.42
C LEU A 79 -0.37 -8.62 2.13
N GLU A 80 -1.64 -8.72 2.51
CA GLU A 80 -2.34 -7.64 3.23
C GLU A 80 -2.77 -8.12 4.61
N VAL A 81 -2.43 -7.33 5.63
CA VAL A 81 -2.83 -7.57 7.02
C VAL A 81 -3.39 -6.27 7.58
N LYS A 82 -4.49 -6.37 8.34
CA LYS A 82 -5.06 -5.23 9.06
C LYS A 82 -4.51 -5.16 10.47
N THR A 83 -4.22 -3.95 10.93
CA THR A 83 -3.74 -3.74 12.30
C THR A 83 -4.81 -4.01 13.35
N GLY A 84 -4.40 -4.60 14.47
CA GLY A 84 -5.23 -4.86 15.64
C GLY A 84 -5.52 -3.61 16.50
N PRO A 85 -6.16 -3.77 17.67
CA PRO A 85 -6.44 -2.69 18.62
C PRO A 85 -5.18 -2.01 19.17
N ASP A 86 -4.07 -2.74 19.21
CA ASP A 86 -2.72 -2.29 19.56
C ASP A 86 -2.01 -1.58 18.41
N GLY A 87 -2.63 -1.49 17.23
CA GLY A 87 -2.03 -0.87 16.05
C GLY A 87 -0.95 -1.73 15.39
N LYS A 88 -0.85 -3.02 15.74
CA LYS A 88 0.19 -3.92 15.23
C LYS A 88 -0.33 -4.83 14.13
N ALA A 89 0.53 -5.13 13.16
CA ALA A 89 0.33 -6.12 12.11
C ALA A 89 1.57 -7.02 12.03
N VAL A 90 1.35 -8.33 11.98
CA VAL A 90 2.43 -9.33 12.05
C VAL A 90 2.36 -10.26 10.86
N ILE A 91 3.52 -10.62 10.29
CA ILE A 91 3.63 -11.59 9.20
C ILE A 91 4.90 -12.43 9.28
N ASP A 92 4.76 -13.74 9.03
CA ASP A 92 5.83 -14.76 9.21
C ASP A 92 6.27 -15.46 7.92
N ILE A 93 5.77 -15.00 6.77
CA ILE A 93 5.86 -15.74 5.49
C ILE A 93 7.03 -15.25 4.63
N ILE A 94 7.59 -14.09 4.94
CA ILE A 94 8.60 -13.42 4.10
C ILE A 94 9.98 -14.05 4.33
N PRO A 95 10.71 -14.50 3.30
CA PRO A 95 12.04 -15.11 3.47
C PRO A 95 13.09 -14.11 3.97
N VAL A 96 14.00 -14.58 4.84
CA VAL A 96 15.16 -13.79 5.29
C VAL A 96 16.08 -13.46 4.10
N GLY A 97 16.57 -12.22 4.06
CA GLY A 97 17.37 -11.62 3.00
C GLY A 97 16.56 -11.04 1.85
N SER A 98 15.23 -11.09 1.91
CA SER A 98 14.35 -10.43 0.93
C SER A 98 14.22 -8.94 1.21
N THR A 99 13.82 -8.18 0.20
CA THR A 99 13.43 -6.77 0.35
C THR A 99 11.91 -6.68 0.40
N VAL A 100 11.34 -5.88 1.28
CA VAL A 100 9.90 -5.71 1.41
C VAL A 100 9.50 -4.25 1.29
N ASP A 101 8.57 -3.97 0.39
CA ASP A 101 7.91 -2.66 0.36
C ASP A 101 6.70 -2.71 1.28
N VAL A 102 6.74 -1.89 2.34
CA VAL A 102 5.66 -1.78 3.31
C VAL A 102 4.85 -0.54 2.98
N GLN A 103 3.58 -0.75 2.64
CA GLN A 103 2.62 0.31 2.38
C GLN A 103 1.51 0.28 3.44
N VAL A 104 1.25 1.42 4.07
CA VAL A 104 0.20 1.54 5.09
C VAL A 104 -0.87 2.50 4.59
N ILE A 105 -2.11 2.02 4.60
CA ILE A 105 -3.30 2.74 4.16
C ILE A 105 -4.30 2.79 5.31
N ALA A 106 -4.70 3.99 5.70
CA ALA A 106 -5.73 4.18 6.72
C ALA A 106 -6.62 5.37 6.36
N THR A 107 -7.91 5.26 6.69
CA THR A 107 -8.88 6.33 6.41
C THR A 107 -8.52 7.61 7.17
N GLY A 108 -8.50 8.74 6.46
CA GLY A 108 -8.19 10.05 7.04
C GLY A 108 -6.70 10.33 7.22
N PHE A 109 -5.82 9.44 6.72
CA PHE A 109 -4.37 9.61 6.71
C PHE A 109 -3.83 9.58 5.28
N SER A 110 -2.65 10.17 5.10
CA SER A 110 -1.86 10.01 3.88
C SER A 110 -1.28 8.59 3.85
N THR A 111 -1.26 7.98 2.66
CA THR A 111 -0.60 6.68 2.45
C THR A 111 0.89 6.81 2.78
N PHE A 112 1.41 5.83 3.52
CA PHE A 112 2.82 5.64 3.76
C PHE A 112 3.33 4.50 2.87
N ALA A 113 4.53 4.63 2.31
CA ALA A 113 5.19 3.57 1.56
C ALA A 113 6.71 3.69 1.75
N GLN A 114 7.35 2.63 2.23
CA GLN A 114 8.80 2.58 2.38
C GLN A 114 9.32 1.16 2.17
N GLN A 115 10.50 1.08 1.55
CA GLN A 115 11.21 -0.17 1.33
C GLN A 115 12.12 -0.50 2.51
N TYR A 116 12.12 -1.76 2.93
CA TYR A 116 12.93 -2.29 4.02
C TYR A 116 13.67 -3.55 3.59
N GLU A 117 14.91 -3.71 4.07
CA GLU A 117 15.67 -4.93 3.92
C GLU A 117 15.45 -5.84 5.14
N VAL A 118 15.10 -7.11 4.90
CA VAL A 118 14.83 -8.11 5.93
C VAL A 118 16.09 -8.94 6.15
N ASP A 119 17.03 -8.38 6.90
CA ASP A 119 18.35 -8.96 7.17
C ASP A 119 18.36 -10.03 8.29
N SER A 120 17.33 -10.02 9.14
CA SER A 120 17.23 -10.84 10.34
C SER A 120 15.95 -11.68 10.39
N ALA A 121 15.92 -12.68 11.28
CA ALA A 121 14.74 -13.50 11.52
C ALA A 121 13.58 -12.73 12.19
N THR A 122 13.85 -11.57 12.78
CA THR A 122 12.85 -10.69 13.40
C THR A 122 13.10 -9.26 12.94
N LYS A 123 12.05 -8.53 12.57
CA LYS A 123 12.13 -7.13 12.14
C LYS A 123 10.95 -6.32 12.69
N ASP A 124 11.27 -5.30 13.46
CA ASP A 124 10.28 -4.38 14.02
C ASP A 124 10.30 -3.06 13.23
N ILE A 125 9.12 -2.63 12.77
CA ILE A 125 8.95 -1.43 11.94
C ILE A 125 7.91 -0.52 12.61
N SER A 126 8.31 0.69 12.99
CA SER A 126 7.39 1.71 13.51
C SER A 126 7.04 2.73 12.42
N VAL A 127 5.73 2.90 12.17
CA VAL A 127 5.20 3.79 11.15
C VAL A 127 4.34 4.87 11.80
N SER A 128 4.65 6.14 11.54
CA SER A 128 3.86 7.28 12.03
C SER A 128 3.02 7.89 10.91
N MET A 129 1.71 7.66 10.95
CA MET A 129 0.75 8.12 9.94
C MET A 129 0.49 9.62 10.07
N ILE A 130 0.57 10.32 8.93
CA ILE A 130 0.37 11.77 8.83
C ILE A 130 -1.00 12.04 8.20
N ARG A 131 -1.69 13.09 8.64
CA ARG A 131 -2.94 13.52 7.97
C ARG A 131 -2.63 14.10 6.57
N PRO A 132 -3.54 13.96 5.59
CA PRO A 132 -3.41 14.60 4.29
C PRO A 132 -3.22 16.12 4.46
N ARG A 133 -2.32 16.72 3.68
CA ARG A 133 -2.03 18.16 3.74
C ARG A 133 -2.92 18.96 2.80
N ALA A 134 -2.96 20.28 3.01
CA ALA A 134 -3.60 21.21 2.10
C ALA A 134 -2.93 21.15 0.71
N GLN A 135 -3.68 21.56 -0.32
CA GLN A 135 -3.14 21.64 -1.67
C GLN A 135 -1.97 22.63 -1.71
N VAL A 136 -0.86 22.16 -2.27
CA VAL A 136 0.35 22.96 -2.52
C VAL A 136 0.11 23.83 -3.75
N SER A 137 0.37 25.13 -3.66
CA SER A 137 0.29 26.06 -4.80
C SER A 137 1.66 26.61 -5.15
N ALA A 138 2.03 26.61 -6.43
CA ALA A 138 3.31 27.16 -6.88
C ALA A 138 3.45 28.68 -6.66
N TYR A 139 2.34 29.38 -6.40
CA TYR A 139 2.30 30.84 -6.20
C TYR A 139 2.19 31.25 -4.72
N GLN A 140 2.19 30.30 -3.80
CA GLN A 140 2.16 30.56 -2.35
C GLN A 140 3.30 29.83 -1.65
N ASN A 141 3.79 30.40 -0.56
CA ASN A 141 4.68 29.70 0.33
C ASN A 141 3.89 28.61 1.07
N ASN A 142 4.27 27.35 0.85
CA ASN A 142 3.59 26.15 1.33
C ASN A 142 4.29 25.51 2.55
N GLU A 143 5.33 26.15 3.07
CA GLU A 143 6.02 25.71 4.27
C GLU A 143 5.14 26.02 5.50
N ASP A 144 5.05 25.06 6.42
CA ASP A 144 4.39 25.16 7.73
C ASP A 144 2.87 25.39 7.79
N LYS A 145 2.12 25.26 6.69
CA LYS A 145 0.65 25.39 6.76
C LYS A 145 -0.03 24.09 7.21
N ALA A 146 -0.81 24.19 8.29
CA ALA A 146 -1.67 23.14 8.80
C ALA A 146 -2.69 22.69 7.74
N SER A 147 -3.11 21.43 7.82
CA SER A 147 -4.05 20.77 6.90
C SER A 147 -5.51 21.23 7.08
N GLU A 148 -5.75 22.54 7.11
CA GLU A 148 -7.09 23.10 7.10
C GLU A 148 -7.61 23.18 5.65
N ARG A 149 -8.60 22.33 5.33
CA ARG A 149 -9.39 22.50 4.12
C ARG A 149 -10.30 23.71 4.33
N LYS A 150 -10.09 24.78 3.57
CA LYS A 150 -11.07 25.89 3.51
C LYS A 150 -12.36 25.34 2.88
N PRO A 151 -13.48 25.27 3.62
CA PRO A 151 -14.77 24.93 3.02
C PRO A 151 -15.18 26.08 2.09
N GLY A 152 -15.59 25.77 0.86
CA GLY A 152 -16.21 26.77 -0.03
C GLY A 152 -15.35 27.32 -1.18
N VAL A 153 -14.33 26.59 -1.67
CA VAL A 153 -13.84 26.86 -3.03
C VAL A 153 -14.84 26.26 -4.01
N GLN A 154 -15.84 27.09 -4.37
CA GLN A 154 -16.80 26.84 -5.44
C GLN A 154 -16.02 26.57 -6.73
N GLU A 155 -16.38 25.50 -7.45
CA GLU A 155 -15.94 25.33 -8.83
C GLU A 155 -16.32 26.59 -9.63
N PRO A 156 -15.50 27.05 -10.58
CA PRO A 156 -15.91 28.13 -11.47
C PRO A 156 -17.19 27.69 -12.18
N ASP A 157 -18.28 28.43 -12.00
CA ASP A 157 -19.47 28.31 -12.83
C ASP A 157 -19.03 28.65 -14.26
N TRP A 158 -18.70 27.65 -15.09
CA TRP A 158 -18.46 27.90 -16.50
C TRP A 158 -19.72 28.54 -17.06
N PRO A 159 -19.67 29.77 -17.61
CA PRO A 159 -20.85 30.41 -18.14
C PRO A 159 -21.40 29.53 -19.27
N ASN A 160 -22.63 29.04 -19.06
CA ASN A 160 -23.40 28.34 -20.06
C ASN A 160 -23.40 29.21 -21.33
N LEU A 161 -22.79 28.71 -22.42
CA LEU A 161 -22.82 29.33 -23.73
C LEU A 161 -24.26 29.25 -24.27
N LYS A 162 -25.14 30.12 -23.77
CA LYS A 162 -26.35 30.49 -24.50
C LYS A 162 -25.93 31.40 -25.64
N THR A 163 -26.04 30.84 -26.84
CA THR A 163 -25.85 31.53 -28.11
C THR A 163 -26.68 32.82 -28.20
N ASN A 164 -26.02 33.88 -28.64
CA ASN A 164 -26.50 35.25 -28.81
C ASN A 164 -27.71 35.40 -29.77
N ALA A 165 -28.55 36.40 -29.50
CA ALA A 165 -29.04 37.30 -30.53
C ALA A 165 -29.38 38.71 -29.96
N THR A 166 -28.55 39.70 -30.35
CA THR A 166 -28.96 41.10 -30.70
C THR A 166 -29.35 42.02 -29.52
N SER A 167 -28.80 43.21 -29.24
CA SER A 167 -27.82 44.10 -29.87
C SER A 167 -27.51 45.26 -28.90
N GLN A 168 -26.26 45.79 -28.96
CA GLN A 168 -25.88 47.23 -28.94
C GLN A 168 -26.18 48.03 -27.64
N THR A 169 -25.33 48.90 -27.08
CA THR A 169 -24.23 49.72 -27.64
C THR A 169 -23.48 50.43 -26.49
N ASN A 170 -22.16 50.52 -26.64
CA ASN A 170 -21.29 51.68 -26.37
C ASN A 170 -20.86 52.14 -24.95
N THR A 171 -19.52 52.10 -24.82
CA THR A 171 -18.56 53.06 -24.23
C THR A 171 -18.20 53.03 -22.74
N ALA A 172 -16.88 53.09 -22.55
CA ALA A 172 -16.06 52.95 -21.35
C ALA A 172 -16.18 54.15 -20.37
N PRO A 173 -15.63 54.04 -19.14
CA PRO A 173 -16.05 54.83 -17.97
C PRO A 173 -15.21 56.10 -17.79
N PRO A 174 -15.68 57.05 -16.96
CA PRO A 174 -14.77 57.88 -16.19
C PRO A 174 -14.88 57.65 -14.69
N ALA A 175 -13.75 57.90 -14.05
CA ALA A 175 -13.37 57.60 -12.70
C ALA A 175 -14.03 58.50 -11.63
N SER A 176 -13.88 58.02 -10.39
CA SER A 176 -14.05 58.70 -9.10
C SER A 176 -13.70 60.19 -9.07
N GLY A 177 -14.50 60.97 -8.31
CA GLY A 177 -14.04 62.25 -7.76
C GLY A 177 -15.14 63.16 -7.20
N SER A 178 -15.08 63.36 -5.88
CA SER A 178 -15.44 64.58 -5.10
C SER A 178 -16.91 65.08 -4.99
N THR A 179 -17.46 64.90 -3.76
CA THR A 179 -18.03 65.89 -2.80
C THR A 179 -19.20 66.84 -3.19
N PRO A 180 -19.99 67.39 -2.22
CA PRO A 180 -21.47 67.59 -2.23
C PRO A 180 -21.83 69.11 -2.38
N PRO A 181 -23.00 69.71 -1.99
CA PRO A 181 -24.36 69.31 -1.52
C PRO A 181 -25.44 70.06 -2.39
N PRO A 182 -26.63 70.59 -1.94
CA PRO A 182 -27.60 70.27 -0.90
C PRO A 182 -29.07 70.12 -1.41
N SER A 183 -29.99 69.85 -0.47
CA SER A 183 -31.39 70.37 -0.39
C SER A 183 -32.56 69.70 -1.13
N GLY A 184 -33.64 69.47 -0.37
CA GLY A 184 -35.04 69.43 -0.81
C GLY A 184 -35.64 68.03 -0.95
N SER A 185 -36.21 67.42 0.10
CA SER A 185 -37.60 67.58 0.62
C SER A 185 -38.70 66.92 -0.22
N SER A 186 -39.56 66.16 0.49
CA SER A 186 -40.93 65.70 0.13
C SER A 186 -41.00 64.59 -0.95
N SER A 187 -41.88 63.59 -0.91
CA SER A 187 -42.98 63.22 0.00
C SER A 187 -43.53 61.86 -0.44
N SER A 188 -44.16 61.16 0.51
CA SER A 188 -45.40 60.36 0.35
C SER A 188 -45.46 59.18 -0.65
N GLY A 189 -45.74 58.00 -0.12
CA GLY A 189 -46.24 56.87 -0.91
C GLY A 189 -46.44 55.58 -0.11
N SER A 190 -47.36 55.60 0.84
CA SER A 190 -47.88 54.43 1.55
C SER A 190 -48.59 53.46 0.61
N SER A 191 -48.39 52.14 0.79
CA SER A 191 -49.41 51.13 0.51
C SER A 191 -49.18 49.90 1.38
N GLN A 192 -50.02 49.79 2.40
CA GLN A 192 -50.29 48.57 3.16
C GLN A 192 -50.84 47.51 2.21
N ASN A 193 -50.46 46.25 2.41
CA ASN A 193 -51.36 45.15 2.08
C ASN A 193 -51.37 44.13 3.23
N SER A 194 -52.50 44.11 3.91
CA SER A 194 -52.94 43.12 4.87
C SER A 194 -53.19 41.79 4.17
N ASN A 195 -52.78 40.66 4.77
CA ASN A 195 -53.71 39.54 4.78
C ASN A 195 -53.61 38.70 6.05
N SER A 196 -54.80 38.44 6.56
CA SER A 196 -55.09 37.93 7.89
C SER A 196 -55.09 36.40 7.92
N SER A 197 -54.71 35.88 9.10
CA SER A 197 -55.37 34.78 9.81
C SER A 197 -55.32 33.35 9.22
N ASN A 198 -54.70 32.44 9.99
CA ASN A 198 -55.42 31.22 10.35
C ASN A 198 -55.07 30.75 11.77
N SER A 199 -56.09 30.69 12.61
CA SER A 199 -56.11 30.11 13.95
C SER A 199 -56.46 28.62 13.85
N ASN A 200 -55.86 27.76 14.68
CA ASN A 200 -56.69 26.84 15.45
C ASN A 200 -56.00 26.26 16.69
N THR A 201 -56.67 26.52 17.80
CA THR A 201 -56.65 25.84 19.10
C THR A 201 -57.17 24.41 19.00
N LYS A 202 -56.61 23.50 19.79
CA LYS A 202 -57.33 22.86 20.90
C LYS A 202 -56.34 22.36 21.95
#